data_AF-A0A7W8YQ27-F1
#
_entry.id   AF-A0A7W8YQ27-F1
#
_cell.length_a   1.000
_cell.length_b   1.000
_cell.length_c   1.000
_cell.angle_alpha   90.00
_cell.angle_beta   90.00
_cell.angle_gamma   90.00
#
_symmetry.space_group_name_H-M   'P 1'
#
loop_
_entity.id
_entity.type
_entity.pdbx_description
1 polymer ?
#
loop_
_entity_poly.entity_id
_entity_poly.type
_entity_poly.pdbx_seq_one_letter_code
_entity_poly.pdbx_strand_id
1 'polypeptide(L)'
;MKKFTISLKISVYSLLCAVFLSFSSYGPTEEEAIYVQQKLEDHYNKEAKGGSIKKYELRITNSGFCRYKCFFNNGKIEYFSFNFLKYKDLDYAGTAQSGNLILRTKGDDVIVQTYNDTKGNDIDSMATFMAIPLKNIEPEELNQLMEKFRQMSLKVRQ
;
A
#
# COMPACT_ATOMS: atom_id res chain seq x y z
N MET A 1 -1.97 -48.25 -33.61
CA MET A 1 -2.92 -47.13 -33.35
C MET A 1 -3.03 -46.72 -31.88
N LYS A 2 -3.18 -47.63 -30.90
CA LYS A 2 -3.32 -47.27 -29.46
C LYS A 2 -2.23 -46.34 -28.90
N LYS A 3 -0.95 -46.53 -29.25
CA LYS A 3 0.16 -45.70 -28.76
C LYS A 3 0.08 -44.23 -29.19
N PHE A 4 -0.35 -43.98 -30.43
CA PHE A 4 -0.54 -42.63 -30.98
C PHE A 4 -1.64 -41.87 -30.24
N THR A 5 -2.75 -42.54 -29.96
CA THR A 5 -3.88 -41.94 -29.20
C THR A 5 -3.50 -41.60 -27.76
N ILE A 6 -2.60 -42.38 -27.13
CA ILE A 6 -2.11 -42.12 -25.77
C ILE A 6 -1.20 -40.89 -25.75
N SER A 7 -0.24 -40.78 -26.67
CA SER A 7 0.63 -39.60 -26.78
C SER A 7 -0.17 -38.32 -27.08
N LEU A 8 -1.18 -38.41 -27.94
CA LEU A 8 -2.05 -37.26 -28.23
C LEU A 8 -2.81 -36.77 -26.98
N LYS A 9 -3.35 -37.70 -26.19
CA LYS A 9 -4.02 -37.37 -24.92
C LYS A 9 -3.09 -36.68 -23.93
N ILE A 10 -1.86 -37.19 -23.77
CA ILE A 10 -0.85 -36.59 -22.86
C ILE A 10 -0.51 -35.16 -23.30
N SER A 11 -0.32 -34.92 -24.60
CA SER A 11 -0.07 -33.57 -25.11
C SER A 11 -1.26 -32.64 -24.86
N VAL A 12 -2.50 -33.10 -25.08
CA VAL A 12 -3.70 -32.30 -24.80
C VAL A 12 -3.82 -31.95 -23.32
N TYR A 13 -3.60 -32.91 -22.40
CA TYR A 13 -3.63 -32.63 -20.97
C TYR A 13 -2.51 -31.69 -20.53
N SER A 14 -1.32 -31.81 -21.12
CA SER A 14 -0.19 -30.92 -20.82
C SER A 14 -0.47 -29.48 -21.30
N LEU A 15 -1.05 -29.32 -22.48
CA LEU A 15 -1.46 -28.02 -23.01
C LEU A 15 -2.55 -27.39 -22.14
N LEU A 16 -3.51 -28.21 -21.69
CA LEU A 16 -4.59 -27.77 -20.81
C LEU A 16 -4.04 -27.28 -19.45
N CYS A 17 -3.09 -28.01 -18.85
CA CYS A 17 -2.40 -27.57 -17.63
C CYS A 17 -1.65 -26.24 -17.82
N ALA A 18 -0.97 -26.05 -18.95
CA ALA A 18 -0.26 -24.80 -19.25
C ALA A 18 -1.22 -23.60 -19.37
N VAL A 19 -2.38 -23.80 -20.01
CA VAL A 19 -3.43 -22.77 -20.10
C VAL A 19 -3.95 -22.39 -18.70
N PHE A 20 -4.22 -23.37 -17.82
CA PHE A 20 -4.69 -23.05 -16.46
C PHE A 20 -3.63 -22.36 -15.59
N LEU A 21 -2.34 -22.61 -15.80
CA LEU A 21 -1.26 -21.94 -15.08
C LEU A 21 -1.01 -20.50 -15.56
N SER A 22 -1.35 -20.18 -16.81
CA SER A 22 -1.16 -18.84 -17.40
C SER A 22 -2.09 -17.75 -16.84
N PHE A 23 -3.14 -18.11 -16.09
CA PHE A 23 -4.09 -17.14 -15.50
C PHE A 23 -3.82 -16.83 -14.02
N SER A 24 -2.62 -17.09 -13.52
CA SER A 24 -2.23 -16.64 -12.17
C SER A 24 -1.95 -15.13 -12.19
N SER A 25 -2.83 -14.34 -11.56
CA SER A 25 -2.58 -12.92 -11.33
C SER A 25 -1.60 -12.77 -10.17
N TYR A 26 -0.50 -12.08 -10.42
CA TYR A 26 0.53 -11.79 -9.42
C TYR A 26 0.27 -10.42 -8.80
N GLY A 27 0.22 -10.34 -7.47
CA GLY A 27 0.00 -9.09 -6.73
C GLY A 27 -1.47 -8.80 -6.33
N PRO A 28 -1.69 -7.72 -5.55
CA PRO A 28 -3.01 -7.21 -5.21
C PRO A 28 -3.86 -6.96 -6.45
N THR A 29 -5.17 -7.20 -6.34
CA THR A 29 -6.07 -6.82 -7.44
C THR A 29 -6.19 -5.30 -7.51
N GLU A 30 -6.51 -4.78 -8.69
CA GLU A 30 -6.77 -3.35 -8.87
C GLU A 30 -7.92 -2.87 -7.96
N GLU A 31 -8.97 -3.69 -7.81
CA GLU A 31 -10.09 -3.43 -6.92
C GLU A 31 -9.66 -3.29 -5.44
N GLU A 32 -8.73 -4.11 -4.96
CA GLU A 32 -8.20 -4.00 -3.59
C GLU A 32 -7.42 -2.71 -3.39
N ALA A 33 -6.58 -2.35 -4.35
CA ALA A 33 -5.83 -1.09 -4.31
C ALA A 33 -6.77 0.12 -4.31
N ILE A 34 -7.81 0.10 -5.16
CA ILE A 34 -8.84 1.14 -5.21
C ILE A 34 -9.59 1.24 -3.89
N TYR A 35 -10.04 0.11 -3.33
CA TYR A 35 -10.76 0.08 -2.05
C TYR A 35 -9.94 0.71 -0.91
N VAL A 36 -8.68 0.30 -0.78
CA VAL A 36 -7.78 0.83 0.26
C VAL A 36 -7.53 2.31 0.03
N GLN A 37 -7.31 2.74 -1.21
CA GLN A 37 -7.13 4.15 -1.53
C GLN A 37 -8.36 4.98 -1.16
N GLN A 38 -9.55 4.56 -1.57
CA GLN A 38 -10.81 5.25 -1.25
C GLN A 38 -11.01 5.38 0.26
N LYS A 39 -10.83 4.29 1.02
CA LYS A 39 -10.94 4.33 2.48
C LYS A 39 -9.96 5.29 3.13
N LEU A 40 -8.71 5.34 2.67
CA LEU A 40 -7.74 6.28 3.22
C LEU A 40 -8.08 7.74 2.85
N GLU A 41 -8.62 8.00 1.66
CA GLU A 41 -9.04 9.32 1.22
C GLU A 41 -10.28 9.83 1.98
N ASP A 42 -11.27 8.96 2.19
CA ASP A 42 -12.52 9.25 2.92
C ASP A 42 -12.24 9.68 4.37
N HIS A 43 -11.31 8.99 5.03
CA HIS A 43 -10.95 9.23 6.42
C HIS A 43 -9.75 10.17 6.58
N TYR A 44 -9.18 10.74 5.51
CA TYR A 44 -7.97 11.56 5.64
C TYR A 44 -8.19 12.81 6.51
N ASN A 45 -7.32 13.00 7.51
CA ASN A 45 -7.39 14.17 8.38
C ASN A 45 -6.55 15.34 7.82
N LYS A 46 -7.21 16.24 7.09
CA LYS A 46 -6.59 17.48 6.57
C LYS A 46 -6.18 18.47 7.66
N GLU A 47 -6.79 18.41 8.83
CA GLU A 47 -6.49 19.29 9.97
C GLU A 47 -5.30 18.79 10.80
N ALA A 48 -4.79 17.59 10.48
CA ALA A 48 -3.58 17.07 11.10
C ALA A 48 -2.39 18.04 10.92
N LYS A 49 -1.42 17.94 11.83
CA LYS A 49 -0.28 18.86 11.93
C LYS A 49 -0.72 20.35 12.06
N GLY A 50 -1.85 20.60 12.72
CA GLY A 50 -2.36 21.96 12.94
C GLY A 50 -2.83 22.65 11.66
N GLY A 51 -3.32 21.88 10.67
CA GLY A 51 -3.76 22.41 9.38
C GLY A 51 -2.62 22.92 8.48
N SER A 52 -1.37 22.52 8.75
CA SER A 52 -0.22 22.96 7.96
C SER A 52 -0.15 22.34 6.57
N ILE A 53 -0.90 21.26 6.32
CA ILE A 53 -0.92 20.53 5.05
C ILE A 53 -1.89 21.23 4.09
N LYS A 54 -1.34 21.88 3.06
CA LYS A 54 -2.10 22.55 1.99
C LYS A 54 -2.80 21.56 1.08
N LYS A 55 -2.08 20.51 0.68
CA LYS A 55 -2.53 19.46 -0.24
C LYS A 55 -1.82 18.16 0.13
N TYR A 56 -2.46 17.04 -0.12
CA TYR A 56 -1.80 15.74 -0.10
C TYR A 56 -2.10 14.96 -1.38
N GLU A 57 -1.25 13.99 -1.67
CA GLU A 57 -1.46 12.97 -2.70
C GLU A 57 -1.18 11.62 -2.05
N LEU A 58 -2.16 10.74 -2.07
CA LEU A 58 -2.03 9.37 -1.62
C LEU A 58 -2.30 8.44 -2.81
N ARG A 59 -1.43 7.46 -3.02
CA ARG A 59 -1.58 6.49 -4.11
C ARG A 59 -1.23 5.10 -3.65
N ILE A 60 -2.17 4.18 -3.86
CA ILE A 60 -1.98 2.75 -3.66
C ILE A 60 -2.00 2.09 -5.04
N THR A 61 -0.98 1.29 -5.36
CA THR A 61 -0.91 0.60 -6.66
C THR A 61 -1.07 -0.91 -6.50
N ASN A 62 -1.64 -1.55 -7.52
CA ASN A 62 -1.70 -3.02 -7.63
C ASN A 62 -0.30 -3.67 -7.72
N SER A 63 0.73 -2.92 -8.11
CA SER A 63 2.14 -3.33 -8.01
C SER A 63 2.68 -3.33 -6.57
N GLY A 64 1.83 -3.03 -5.57
CA GLY A 64 2.20 -3.09 -4.17
C GLY A 64 3.02 -1.90 -3.69
N PHE A 65 2.84 -0.70 -4.24
CA PHE A 65 3.39 0.53 -3.67
C PHE A 65 2.32 1.35 -2.97
N CYS A 66 2.67 1.90 -1.81
CA CYS A 66 1.93 2.95 -1.14
C CYS A 66 2.80 4.21 -1.09
N ARG A 67 2.30 5.28 -1.70
CA ARG A 67 3.00 6.56 -1.81
C ARG A 67 2.16 7.65 -1.19
N TYR A 68 2.76 8.45 -0.32
CA TYR A 68 2.11 9.55 0.36
C TYR A 68 2.97 10.80 0.24
N LYS A 69 2.42 11.86 -0.36
CA LYS A 69 3.09 13.13 -0.58
C LYS A 69 2.27 14.24 0.06
N CYS A 70 2.92 15.06 0.87
CA CYS A 70 2.33 16.21 1.52
C CYS A 70 2.95 17.50 0.97
N PHE A 71 2.11 18.48 0.70
CA PHE A 71 2.51 19.85 0.36
C PHE A 71 2.08 20.75 1.51
N PHE A 72 3.03 21.46 2.11
CA PHE A 72 2.79 22.31 3.27
C PHE A 72 2.55 23.77 2.86
N ASN A 73 1.88 24.52 3.73
CA ASN A 73 1.58 25.93 3.52
C ASN A 73 2.84 26.79 3.35
N ASN A 74 3.96 26.39 3.95
CA ASN A 74 5.26 27.06 3.84
C ASN A 74 6.07 26.66 2.60
N GLY A 75 5.52 25.87 1.68
CA GLY A 75 6.20 25.40 0.47
C GLY A 75 7.02 24.12 0.63
N LYS A 76 7.21 23.62 1.87
CA LYS A 76 7.84 22.33 2.14
C LYS A 76 7.03 21.20 1.50
N ILE A 77 7.73 20.18 1.00
CA ILE A 77 7.13 18.93 0.52
C ILE A 77 7.73 17.79 1.34
N GLU A 78 6.88 16.84 1.77
CA GLU A 78 7.32 15.57 2.34
C GLU A 78 6.80 14.44 1.46
N TYR A 79 7.64 13.47 1.16
CA TYR A 79 7.32 12.31 0.34
C TYR A 79 7.71 11.03 1.08
N PHE A 80 6.77 10.10 1.13
CA PHE A 80 6.92 8.78 1.71
C PHE A 80 6.56 7.73 0.67
N SER A 81 7.37 6.69 0.55
CA SER A 81 7.08 5.56 -0.33
C SER A 81 7.58 4.27 0.29
N PHE A 82 6.71 3.27 0.35
CA PHE A 82 7.13 1.91 0.70
C PHE A 82 6.43 0.88 -0.19
N ASN A 83 7.02 -0.30 -0.27
CA ASN A 83 6.48 -1.44 -1.00
C ASN A 83 5.90 -2.47 -0.02
N PHE A 84 4.72 -2.99 -0.31
CA PHE A 84 4.00 -4.01 0.47
C PHE A 84 4.80 -5.31 0.66
N LEU A 85 5.79 -5.63 -0.19
CA LEU A 85 6.76 -6.71 0.05
C LEU A 85 7.47 -6.59 1.41
N LYS A 86 7.71 -5.34 1.81
CA LYS A 86 8.43 -4.96 3.03
C LYS A 86 7.51 -4.74 4.22
N TYR A 87 6.19 -4.87 4.02
CA TYR A 87 5.20 -4.77 5.08
C TYR A 87 5.52 -5.72 6.23
N LYS A 88 5.48 -5.16 7.44
CA LYS A 88 5.61 -5.87 8.71
C LYS A 88 4.28 -5.89 9.44
N ASP A 89 3.71 -4.71 9.68
CA ASP A 89 2.50 -4.56 10.47
C ASP A 89 1.81 -3.20 10.21
N LEU A 90 0.60 -3.04 10.75
CA LEU A 90 -0.17 -1.82 10.75
C LEU A 90 -0.67 -1.55 12.17
N ASP A 91 -0.32 -0.39 12.73
CA ASP A 91 -0.86 0.08 14.00
C ASP A 91 -1.75 1.30 13.79
N TYR A 92 -2.58 1.60 14.79
CA TYR A 92 -3.31 2.86 14.87
C TYR A 92 -3.03 3.55 16.20
N ALA A 93 -2.58 4.81 16.14
CA ALA A 93 -2.32 5.63 17.32
C ALA A 93 -3.29 6.81 17.35
N GLY A 94 -4.33 6.71 18.16
CA GLY A 94 -5.33 7.78 18.34
C GLY A 94 -6.66 7.26 18.89
N THR A 95 -7.73 8.02 18.61
CA THR A 95 -9.12 7.67 18.93
C THR A 95 -9.93 7.52 17.64
N ALA A 96 -11.19 7.08 17.74
CA ALA A 96 -12.09 7.02 16.58
C ALA A 96 -12.26 8.38 15.87
N GLN A 97 -12.13 9.50 16.61
CA GLN A 97 -12.26 10.84 16.04
C GLN A 97 -11.01 11.27 15.27
N SER A 98 -9.81 10.93 15.75
CA SER A 98 -8.56 11.32 15.10
C SER A 98 -7.39 10.46 15.55
N GLY A 99 -6.50 10.13 14.61
CA GLY A 99 -5.30 9.36 14.90
C GLY A 99 -4.39 9.20 13.69
N ASN A 100 -3.35 8.40 13.84
CA ASN A 100 -2.42 8.09 12.78
C ASN A 100 -2.43 6.59 12.49
N LEU A 101 -2.64 6.24 11.23
CA LEU A 101 -2.40 4.91 10.69
C LEU A 101 -0.91 4.74 10.45
N ILE A 102 -0.27 3.85 11.20
CA ILE A 102 1.18 3.65 11.19
C ILE A 102 1.48 2.36 10.42
N LEU A 103 1.99 2.51 9.20
CA LEU A 103 2.39 1.40 8.35
C LEU A 103 3.86 1.08 8.63
N ARG A 104 4.13 -0.11 9.17
CA ARG A 104 5.48 -0.55 9.54
C ARG A 104 6.08 -1.48 8.49
N THR A 105 7.39 -1.35 8.34
CA THR A 105 8.20 -2.19 7.48
C THR A 105 9.16 -3.08 8.27
N LYS A 106 9.72 -4.09 7.62
CA LYS A 106 10.61 -5.09 8.25
C LYS A 106 11.96 -4.51 8.66
N GLY A 107 12.48 -3.56 7.90
CA GLY A 107 13.68 -2.78 8.21
C GLY A 107 13.48 -1.31 7.84
N ASP A 108 14.55 -0.64 7.43
CA ASP A 108 14.48 0.73 6.90
C ASP A 108 14.06 0.68 5.42
N ASP A 109 12.79 0.39 5.15
CA ASP A 109 12.24 0.19 3.79
C ASP A 109 11.24 1.27 3.36
N VAL A 110 11.06 2.32 4.16
CA VAL A 110 10.27 3.51 3.78
C VAL A 110 11.21 4.59 3.29
N ILE A 111 11.12 4.98 2.02
CA ILE A 111 11.83 6.15 1.48
C ILE A 111 11.15 7.40 2.04
N VAL A 112 11.92 8.29 2.66
CA VAL A 112 11.48 9.58 3.20
C VAL A 112 12.31 10.69 2.56
N GLN A 113 11.63 11.54 1.79
CA GLN A 113 12.24 12.65 1.08
C GLN A 113 11.56 13.96 1.44
N THR A 114 12.33 15.01 1.68
CA THR A 114 11.80 16.36 1.86
C THR A 114 12.38 17.32 0.84
N TYR A 115 11.58 18.28 0.42
CA TYR A 115 12.00 19.35 -0.49
C TYR A 115 11.58 20.71 0.07
N ASN A 116 12.39 21.74 -0.17
CA ASN A 116 12.15 23.11 0.28
C ASN A 116 11.95 23.20 1.80
N ASP A 117 12.69 22.42 2.59
CA ASP A 117 12.68 22.61 4.04
C ASP A 117 13.37 23.94 4.37
N THR A 118 12.66 24.82 5.06
CA THR A 118 13.18 26.15 5.45
C THR A 118 13.88 26.12 6.79
N LYS A 119 13.70 25.05 7.57
CA LYS A 119 14.28 24.88 8.92
C LYS A 119 15.49 23.94 8.93
N GLY A 120 15.81 23.33 7.79
CA GLY A 120 16.91 22.39 7.63
C GLY A 120 17.27 22.19 6.16
N ASN A 121 18.15 21.24 5.87
CA ASN A 121 18.40 20.81 4.49
C ASN A 121 17.34 19.80 4.04
N ASP A 122 17.20 19.65 2.73
CA ASP A 122 16.42 18.56 2.15
C ASP A 122 16.95 17.20 2.65
N ILE A 123 16.04 16.37 3.14
CA ILE A 123 16.32 15.06 3.70
C ILE A 123 16.06 14.02 2.62
N ASP A 124 16.98 13.07 2.45
CA ASP A 124 16.78 11.83 1.71
C ASP A 124 17.24 10.68 2.61
N SER A 125 16.28 9.91 3.12
CA SER A 125 16.54 8.92 4.17
C SER A 125 15.61 7.72 4.06
N MET A 126 15.96 6.66 4.79
CA MET A 126 15.11 5.49 4.97
C MET A 126 14.55 5.48 6.40
N ALA A 127 13.32 5.02 6.55
CA ALA A 127 12.65 4.88 7.85
C ALA A 127 11.97 3.50 7.97
N THR A 128 11.64 3.13 9.20
CA THR A 128 10.95 1.85 9.47
C THR A 128 9.43 1.94 9.35
N PHE A 129 8.86 3.13 9.25
CA PHE A 129 7.41 3.33 9.18
C PHE A 129 7.02 4.61 8.43
N MET A 130 5.78 4.66 7.96
CA MET A 130 5.11 5.89 7.54
C MET A 130 3.80 6.06 8.31
N ALA A 131 3.41 7.30 8.57
CA ALA A 131 2.19 7.61 9.30
C ALA A 131 1.23 8.43 8.43
N ILE A 132 0.00 7.95 8.27
CA ILE A 132 -1.07 8.63 7.53
C ILE A 132 -2.09 9.13 8.55
N PRO A 133 -2.36 10.44 8.64
CA PRO A 133 -3.31 10.98 9.59
C PRO A 133 -4.75 10.70 9.12
N LEU A 134 -5.54 10.07 9.97
CA LEU A 134 -6.94 9.74 9.74
C LEU A 134 -7.86 10.41 10.77
N LYS A 135 -9.14 10.54 10.44
CA LYS A 135 -10.22 11.03 11.30
C LYS A 135 -11.50 10.24 11.07
N ASN A 136 -12.35 10.24 12.09
CA ASN A 136 -13.69 9.65 12.05
C ASN A 136 -13.69 8.22 11.46
N ILE A 137 -12.78 7.37 11.94
CA ILE A 137 -12.70 5.97 11.50
C ILE A 137 -13.16 5.08 12.65
N GLU A 138 -14.21 4.31 12.42
CA GLU A 138 -14.73 3.39 13.42
C GLU A 138 -13.81 2.16 13.55
N PRO A 139 -13.76 1.50 14.73
CA PRO A 139 -12.89 0.33 14.95
C PRO A 139 -13.09 -0.79 13.91
N GLU A 140 -14.34 -1.00 13.47
CA GLU A 140 -14.66 -2.02 12.48
C GLU A 140 -14.06 -1.69 11.10
N GLU A 141 -14.14 -0.43 10.67
CA GLU A 141 -13.55 0.02 9.40
C GLU A 141 -12.03 -0.04 9.45
N LEU A 142 -11.44 0.30 10.59
CA LEU A 142 -10.00 0.17 10.82
C LEU A 142 -9.56 -1.30 10.73
N ASN A 143 -10.30 -2.22 11.36
CA ASN A 143 -10.01 -3.66 11.30
C ASN A 143 -10.09 -4.19 9.85
N GLN A 144 -11.10 -3.74 9.08
CA GLN A 144 -11.22 -4.09 7.66
C GLN A 144 -10.05 -3.57 6.84
N LEU A 145 -9.61 -2.34 7.10
CA LEU A 145 -8.44 -1.75 6.45
C LEU A 145 -7.17 -2.55 6.78
N MET A 146 -6.95 -2.87 8.05
CA MET A 146 -5.83 -3.70 8.51
C MET A 146 -5.77 -5.06 7.79
N GLU A 147 -6.92 -5.73 7.72
CA GLU A 147 -7.01 -7.02 7.04
C GLU A 147 -6.71 -6.88 5.54
N LYS A 148 -7.21 -5.84 4.87
CA LYS A 148 -6.88 -5.58 3.45
C LYS A 148 -5.40 -5.31 3.23
N PHE A 149 -4.74 -4.52 4.07
CA PHE A 149 -3.29 -4.30 4.00
C PHE A 149 -2.52 -5.61 4.15
N ARG A 150 -2.93 -6.46 5.10
CA ARG A 150 -2.33 -7.79 5.31
C ARG A 150 -2.48 -8.67 4.07
N GLN A 151 -3.68 -8.74 3.48
CA GLN A 151 -3.95 -9.53 2.28
C GLN A 151 -3.15 -9.04 1.07
N MET A 152 -3.11 -7.73 0.84
CA MET A 152 -2.28 -7.14 -0.21
C MET A 152 -0.81 -7.54 -0.01
N SER A 153 -0.29 -7.48 1.22
CA SER A 153 1.10 -7.86 1.50
C SER A 153 1.42 -9.33 1.19
N LEU A 154 0.45 -10.23 1.37
CA LEU A 154 0.60 -11.65 1.05
C LEU A 154 0.63 -11.87 -0.46
N LYS A 155 -0.26 -11.19 -1.20
CA LYS A 155 -0.37 -11.32 -2.66
C LYS A 155 0.82 -10.77 -3.43
N VAL A 156 1.55 -9.78 -2.90
CA VAL A 156 2.79 -9.32 -3.57
C VAL A 156 3.92 -10.34 -3.42
N ARG A 157 3.89 -11.19 -2.39
CA ARG A 157 4.94 -12.20 -2.12
C ARG A 157 4.75 -13.51 -2.89
N GLN A 158 3.54 -13.76 -3.39
CA GLN A 158 3.17 -14.94 -4.17
C GLN A 158 3.42 -14.69 -5.64
#